data_AF-A0A8J6ZCE1-F1
#
_entry.id   AF-A0A8J6ZCE1-F1
#
_cell.length_a   1.000
_cell.length_b   1.000
_cell.length_c   1.000
_cell.angle_alpha   90.00
_cell.angle_beta   90.00
_cell.angle_gamma   90.00
#
_symmetry.space_group_name_H-M   'P 1'
#
loop_
_entity.id
_entity.type
_entity.pdbx_description
1 polymer ?
#
loop_
_entity_poly.entity_id
_entity_poly.type
_entity_poly.pdbx_seq_one_letter_code
_entity_poly.pdbx_strand_id
1 'polypeptide(L)'
;MTPVERRILIKVSTMYYLEHMKQTEIAKRPGVERTTVSKHLKRALDQGIVTITVANENFEDIESAMEKRFGLKECFIVPRSYDLLAVKQSMGRAGLQLLRRIVANKQVIGLAWGTSIRELTRHAQNSKVPQIDSDFVPLDGGPENIDSELHVNTLCYELARAFGGRCHYIYAPVITRTAEIRNAIVQDANYEKISDFRTKLDIGLVGIGAPVKSSNLVWMGEFGRQAIESLSRTGTVGEICSVFYDKNGREVKTSFFVGVRKSIRANRIFAFGESARKILCRNVSTSEFRVYAELRRHIRANNACDVCSRRPKKFFRTWDTS
;
A
#
# COMPACT_ATOMS: atom_id res chain seq x y z
N MET A 1 -22.13 12.02 -25.58
CA MET A 1 -21.86 13.49 -25.53
C MET A 1 -21.09 13.86 -26.78
N THR A 2 -21.56 14.85 -27.52
CA THR A 2 -20.89 15.29 -28.76
C THR A 2 -19.55 16.01 -28.43
N PRO A 3 -18.58 16.03 -29.36
CA PRO A 3 -17.32 16.74 -29.16
C PRO A 3 -17.51 18.24 -28.85
N VAL A 4 -18.52 18.86 -29.44
CA VAL A 4 -18.86 20.28 -29.24
C VAL A 4 -19.40 20.52 -27.84
N GLU A 5 -20.37 19.72 -27.39
CA GLU A 5 -20.90 19.82 -26.02
C GLU A 5 -19.79 19.65 -24.97
N ARG A 6 -18.91 18.67 -25.15
CA ARG A 6 -17.78 18.45 -24.21
C ARG A 6 -16.89 19.68 -24.10
N ARG A 7 -16.56 20.32 -25.23
CA ARG A 7 -15.74 21.55 -25.25
C ARG A 7 -16.43 22.72 -24.56
N ILE A 8 -17.75 22.85 -24.70
CA ILE A 8 -18.54 23.87 -23.99
C ILE A 8 -18.45 23.66 -22.47
N LEU A 9 -18.64 22.42 -22.00
CA LEU A 9 -18.55 22.09 -20.58
C LEU A 9 -17.15 22.38 -20.01
N ILE A 10 -16.09 22.08 -20.77
CA ILE A 10 -14.70 22.42 -20.39
C ILE A 10 -14.51 23.93 -20.28
N LYS A 11 -14.87 24.71 -21.32
CA LYS A 11 -14.71 26.17 -21.31
C LYS A 11 -15.44 26.85 -20.16
N VAL A 12 -16.70 26.46 -19.93
CA VAL A 12 -17.50 27.00 -18.82
C VAL A 12 -16.89 26.66 -17.47
N SER A 13 -16.38 25.43 -17.32
CA SER A 13 -15.72 24.99 -16.09
C SER A 13 -14.39 25.70 -15.84
N THR A 14 -13.58 25.92 -16.89
CA THR A 14 -12.33 26.69 -16.81
C THR A 14 -12.60 28.12 -16.34
N MET A 15 -13.55 28.83 -16.95
CA MET A 15 -13.88 30.20 -16.56
C MET A 15 -14.36 30.28 -15.10
N TYR A 16 -15.13 29.30 -14.64
CA TYR A 16 -15.66 29.31 -13.29
C TYR A 16 -14.64 28.89 -12.22
N TYR A 17 -13.98 27.75 -12.40
CA TYR A 17 -13.12 27.14 -11.37
C TYR A 17 -11.67 27.62 -11.41
N LEU A 18 -11.15 27.98 -12.60
CA LEU A 18 -9.76 28.40 -12.77
C LEU A 18 -9.61 29.92 -12.90
N GLU A 19 -10.54 30.58 -13.60
CA GLU A 19 -10.53 32.04 -13.78
C GLU A 19 -11.39 32.78 -12.74
N HIS A 20 -12.05 32.05 -11.82
CA HIS A 20 -12.88 32.59 -10.74
C HIS A 20 -13.98 33.57 -11.20
N MET A 21 -14.45 33.46 -12.44
CA MET A 21 -15.49 34.32 -12.98
C MET A 21 -16.86 34.00 -12.36
N LYS A 22 -17.69 35.04 -12.17
CA LYS A 22 -19.08 34.84 -11.74
C LYS A 22 -19.89 34.21 -12.87
N GLN A 23 -20.84 33.33 -12.54
CA GLN A 23 -21.71 32.72 -13.56
C GLN A 23 -22.46 33.75 -14.43
N THR A 24 -22.77 34.93 -13.88
CA THR A 24 -23.37 36.04 -14.62
C THR A 24 -22.44 36.68 -15.65
N GLU A 25 -21.12 36.67 -15.41
CA GLU A 25 -20.11 37.16 -16.34
C GLU A 25 -19.82 36.09 -17.41
N ILE A 26 -19.79 34.82 -16.99
CA ILE A 26 -19.65 33.67 -17.87
C ILE A 26 -20.83 33.63 -18.84
N ALA A 27 -22.05 33.89 -18.41
CA ALA A 27 -23.27 33.90 -19.23
C ALA A 27 -23.19 34.89 -20.42
N LYS A 28 -22.55 36.05 -20.24
CA LYS A 28 -22.46 37.11 -21.26
C LYS A 28 -21.58 36.74 -22.45
N ARG A 29 -20.57 35.88 -22.27
CA ARG A 29 -19.59 35.53 -23.33
C ARG A 29 -20.13 34.56 -24.39
N PRO A 30 -20.72 33.41 -24.02
CA PRO A 30 -21.33 32.47 -24.96
C PRO A 30 -22.76 32.88 -25.34
N GLY A 31 -23.29 33.99 -24.79
CA GLY A 31 -24.64 34.48 -25.09
C GLY A 31 -25.74 33.56 -24.56
N VAL A 32 -25.55 32.97 -23.37
CA VAL A 32 -26.50 32.03 -22.77
C VAL A 32 -26.99 32.53 -21.41
N GLU A 33 -28.16 32.05 -21.00
CA GLU A 33 -28.68 32.34 -19.66
C GLU A 33 -27.78 31.82 -18.54
N ARG A 34 -27.75 32.53 -17.40
CA ARG A 34 -27.03 32.10 -16.19
C ARG A 34 -27.46 30.70 -15.75
N THR A 35 -28.74 30.36 -15.93
CA THR A 35 -29.29 29.04 -15.60
C THR A 35 -28.66 27.93 -16.45
N THR A 36 -28.33 28.22 -17.71
CA THR A 36 -27.61 27.31 -18.62
C THR A 36 -26.17 27.11 -18.16
N VAL A 37 -25.48 28.16 -17.70
CA VAL A 37 -24.13 28.06 -17.11
C VAL A 37 -24.14 27.13 -15.89
N SER A 38 -25.11 27.28 -14.99
CA SER A 38 -25.26 26.40 -13.82
C SER A 38 -25.50 24.94 -14.21
N LYS A 39 -26.39 24.70 -15.19
CA LYS A 39 -26.62 23.35 -15.75
C LYS A 39 -25.35 22.76 -16.37
N HIS A 40 -24.54 23.56 -17.05
CA HIS A 40 -23.28 23.12 -17.63
C HIS A 40 -22.24 22.76 -16.56
N LEU A 41 -22.07 23.57 -15.53
CA LEU A 41 -21.17 23.26 -14.41
C LEU A 41 -21.59 21.97 -13.69
N LYS A 42 -22.89 21.79 -13.45
CA LYS A 42 -23.43 20.54 -12.88
C LYS A 42 -23.16 19.35 -13.79
N ARG A 43 -23.47 19.46 -15.08
CA ARG A 43 -23.24 18.39 -16.07
C ARG A 43 -21.75 18.07 -16.22
N ALA A 44 -20.86 19.04 -16.05
CA ALA A 44 -19.41 18.82 -16.06
C ALA A 44 -18.94 18.02 -14.84
N LEU A 45 -19.53 18.23 -13.67
CA LEU A 45 -19.30 17.40 -12.48
C LEU A 45 -19.85 15.99 -12.68
N ASP A 46 -21.11 15.86 -13.10
CA ASP A 46 -21.80 14.58 -13.31
C ASP A 46 -21.09 13.68 -14.34
N GLN A 47 -20.42 14.29 -15.33
CA GLN A 47 -19.67 13.59 -16.38
C GLN A 47 -18.17 13.42 -16.07
N GLY A 48 -17.72 13.78 -14.86
CA GLY A 48 -16.32 13.67 -14.45
C GLY A 48 -15.36 14.56 -15.25
N ILE A 49 -15.86 15.60 -15.91
CA ILE A 49 -15.03 16.62 -16.60
C ILE A 49 -14.35 17.51 -15.55
N VAL A 50 -15.08 17.80 -14.48
CA VAL A 50 -14.57 18.47 -13.29
C VAL A 50 -14.67 17.49 -12.13
N THR A 51 -13.60 17.41 -11.34
CA THR A 51 -13.59 16.71 -10.06
C THR A 51 -13.18 17.71 -9.00
N ILE A 52 -14.04 17.92 -8.00
CA ILE A 52 -13.74 18.80 -6.87
C ILE A 52 -13.33 17.91 -5.70
N THR A 53 -12.10 18.10 -5.22
CA THR A 53 -11.61 17.46 -4.00
C THR A 53 -11.57 18.52 -2.90
N VAL A 54 -12.36 18.33 -1.85
CA VAL A 54 -12.28 19.16 -0.64
C VAL A 54 -11.28 18.49 0.30
N ALA A 55 -10.11 19.11 0.47
CA ALA A 55 -9.14 18.66 1.47
C ALA A 55 -9.69 18.95 2.87
N ASN A 56 -9.83 17.92 3.69
CA ASN A 56 -10.07 18.03 5.13
C ASN A 56 -9.01 17.17 5.80
N GLU A 57 -7.81 17.72 5.95
CA GLU A 57 -6.59 16.92 6.19
C GLU A 57 -5.74 17.53 7.30
N ASN A 58 -6.23 17.49 8.54
CA ASN A 58 -5.33 17.54 9.69
C ASN A 58 -5.28 16.14 10.32
N PHE A 59 -4.49 15.25 9.72
CA PHE A 59 -4.15 13.96 10.31
C PHE A 59 -2.88 14.02 11.16
N GLU A 60 -2.19 15.17 11.22
CA GLU A 60 -0.88 15.37 11.85
C GLU A 60 -0.83 14.83 13.30
N ASP A 61 -1.86 15.10 14.10
CA ASP A 61 -1.94 14.61 15.48
C ASP A 61 -1.97 13.08 15.55
N ILE A 62 -2.72 12.45 14.63
CA ILE A 62 -2.87 11.00 14.58
C ILE A 62 -1.61 10.36 14.01
N GLU A 63 -1.03 10.93 12.97
CA GLU A 63 0.24 10.51 12.36
C GLU A 63 1.35 10.56 13.41
N SER A 64 1.51 11.69 14.10
CA SER A 64 2.47 11.87 15.19
C SER A 64 2.25 10.87 16.34
N ALA A 65 0.99 10.61 16.71
CA ALA A 65 0.67 9.63 17.74
C ALA A 65 1.02 8.20 17.30
N MET A 66 0.81 7.84 16.03
CA MET A 66 1.18 6.55 15.45
C MET A 66 2.71 6.39 15.41
N GLU A 67 3.42 7.41 14.92
CA GLU A 67 4.89 7.44 14.88
C GLU A 67 5.49 7.21 16.26
N LYS A 68 5.06 7.98 17.25
CA LYS A 68 5.56 7.87 18.62
C LYS A 68 5.22 6.52 19.25
N ARG A 69 4.01 6.00 19.04
CA ARG A 69 3.54 4.75 19.67
C ARG A 69 4.23 3.52 19.08
N PHE A 70 4.48 3.51 17.78
CA PHE A 70 5.00 2.35 17.07
C PHE A 70 6.47 2.49 16.66
N GLY A 71 7.10 3.63 16.94
CA GLY A 71 8.49 3.90 16.57
C GLY A 71 8.67 4.05 15.06
N LEU A 72 7.64 4.54 14.36
CA LEU A 72 7.70 4.75 12.91
C LEU A 72 8.55 5.99 12.63
N LYS A 73 9.28 5.98 11.50
CA LYS A 73 9.99 7.17 11.05
C LYS A 73 9.03 8.23 10.53
N GLU A 74 8.03 7.78 9.75
CA GLU A 74 6.96 8.63 9.22
C GLU A 74 5.67 7.82 9.05
N CYS A 75 4.52 8.43 9.34
CA CYS A 75 3.19 7.88 9.09
C CYS A 75 2.39 8.85 8.23
N PHE A 76 1.69 8.30 7.23
CA PHE A 76 0.79 9.08 6.40
C PHE A 76 -0.60 8.46 6.43
N ILE A 77 -1.60 9.27 6.74
CA ILE A 77 -3.00 8.88 6.77
C ILE A 77 -3.69 9.50 5.57
N VAL A 78 -4.39 8.67 4.81
CA VAL A 78 -5.19 9.14 3.68
C VAL A 78 -6.65 9.29 4.08
N PRO A 79 -7.40 10.21 3.43
CA PRO A 79 -8.81 10.36 3.68
C PRO A 79 -9.57 9.05 3.52
N ARG A 80 -10.53 8.84 4.42
CA ARG A 80 -11.44 7.70 4.34
C ARG A 80 -12.33 7.83 3.11
N SER A 81 -12.59 6.71 2.45
CA SER A 81 -13.63 6.63 1.41
C SER A 81 -14.49 5.37 1.58
N TYR A 82 -15.72 5.42 1.08
CA TYR A 82 -16.53 4.20 0.91
C TYR A 82 -16.08 3.40 -0.31
N ASP A 83 -15.41 4.06 -1.27
CA ASP A 83 -14.74 3.42 -2.38
C ASP A 83 -13.32 3.01 -1.98
N LEU A 84 -13.11 1.70 -1.81
CA LEU A 84 -11.81 1.13 -1.48
C LEU A 84 -10.75 1.41 -2.55
N LEU A 85 -11.13 1.53 -3.82
CA LEU A 85 -10.19 1.87 -4.88
C LEU A 85 -9.67 3.29 -4.69
N ALA A 86 -10.54 4.25 -4.36
CA ALA A 86 -10.13 5.63 -4.07
C ALA A 86 -9.16 5.71 -2.87
N VAL A 87 -9.35 4.88 -1.84
CA VAL A 87 -8.40 4.78 -0.71
C VAL A 87 -7.05 4.28 -1.20
N LYS A 88 -7.02 3.18 -1.97
CA LYS A 88 -5.77 2.62 -2.52
C LYS A 88 -5.06 3.59 -3.46
N GLN A 89 -5.81 4.32 -4.29
CA GLN A 89 -5.27 5.38 -5.15
C GLN A 89 -4.62 6.48 -4.33
N SER A 90 -5.27 6.91 -3.24
CA SER A 90 -4.73 7.92 -2.33
C SER A 90 -3.45 7.43 -1.64
N MET A 91 -3.46 6.18 -1.15
CA MET A 91 -2.27 5.55 -0.55
C MET A 91 -1.13 5.42 -1.56
N GLY A 92 -1.41 4.96 -2.78
CA GLY A 92 -0.43 4.80 -3.85
C GLY A 92 0.21 6.14 -4.23
N ARG A 93 -0.59 7.21 -4.29
CA ARG A 93 -0.10 8.58 -4.55
C ARG A 93 0.80 9.08 -3.43
N ALA A 94 0.39 8.91 -2.18
CA ALA A 94 1.17 9.32 -1.01
C ALA A 94 2.48 8.52 -0.90
N GLY A 95 2.42 7.20 -1.17
CA GLY A 95 3.60 6.33 -1.24
C GLY A 95 4.57 6.73 -2.34
N LEU A 96 4.08 7.09 -3.52
CA LEU A 96 4.91 7.56 -4.61
C LEU A 96 5.62 8.87 -4.27
N GLN A 97 4.93 9.84 -3.65
CA GLN A 97 5.55 11.10 -3.23
C GLN A 97 6.71 10.86 -2.27
N LEU A 98 6.54 9.92 -1.34
CA LEU A 98 7.60 9.59 -0.43
C LEU A 98 8.76 8.87 -1.11
N LEU A 99 8.47 7.90 -1.98
CA LEU A 99 9.50 7.18 -2.73
C LEU A 99 10.36 8.16 -3.53
N ARG A 100 9.73 9.14 -4.21
CA ARG A 100 10.43 10.19 -4.96
C ARG A 100 11.42 11.00 -4.11
N ARG A 101 11.14 11.19 -2.81
CA ARG A 101 12.00 11.97 -1.92
C ARG A 101 13.25 11.20 -1.48
N ILE A 102 13.17 9.88 -1.41
CA ILE A 102 14.22 9.06 -0.78
C ILE A 102 15.00 8.18 -1.74
N VAL A 103 14.48 8.00 -2.96
CA VAL A 103 15.10 7.14 -3.95
C VAL A 103 16.38 7.78 -4.48
N ALA A 104 17.41 6.95 -4.68
CA ALA A 104 18.71 7.34 -5.16
C ALA A 104 19.28 6.27 -6.10
N ASN A 105 20.34 6.63 -6.83
CA ASN A 105 21.08 5.68 -7.67
C ASN A 105 21.74 4.57 -6.83
N LYS A 106 21.98 3.43 -7.47
CA LYS A 106 22.65 2.24 -6.93
C LYS A 106 21.92 1.62 -5.74
N GLN A 107 20.60 1.79 -5.69
CA GLN A 107 19.75 1.17 -4.68
C GLN A 107 19.14 -0.13 -5.19
N VAL A 108 18.87 -1.05 -4.26
CA VAL A 108 17.99 -2.19 -4.50
C VAL A 108 16.60 -1.91 -3.91
N ILE A 109 15.60 -1.86 -4.78
CA ILE A 109 14.20 -1.56 -4.44
C ILE A 109 13.37 -2.83 -4.61
N GLY A 110 12.86 -3.35 -3.51
CA GLY A 110 12.08 -4.57 -3.47
C GLY A 110 10.58 -4.28 -3.45
N LEU A 111 9.79 -5.06 -4.20
CA LEU A 111 8.34 -4.95 -4.22
C LEU A 111 7.66 -6.25 -3.82
N ALA A 112 6.62 -6.15 -3.01
CA ALA A 112 5.60 -7.18 -2.87
C ALA A 112 4.57 -7.06 -4.01
N TRP A 113 3.73 -8.08 -4.15
CA TRP A 113 2.57 -8.05 -5.03
C TRP A 113 1.36 -7.36 -4.36
N GLY A 114 0.31 -7.11 -5.14
CA GLY A 114 -1.01 -6.73 -4.63
C GLY A 114 -1.48 -5.32 -5.00
N THR A 115 -2.75 -5.07 -4.68
CA THR A 115 -3.52 -3.92 -5.18
C THR A 115 -3.03 -2.56 -4.69
N SER A 116 -2.49 -2.45 -3.47
CA SER A 116 -1.93 -1.17 -3.01
C SER A 116 -0.61 -0.82 -3.72
N ILE A 117 0.22 -1.83 -3.99
CA ILE A 117 1.46 -1.64 -4.73
C ILE A 117 1.15 -1.29 -6.20
N ARG A 118 0.14 -1.95 -6.80
CA ARG A 118 -0.38 -1.63 -8.12
C ARG A 118 -0.76 -0.15 -8.28
N GLU A 119 -1.46 0.43 -7.33
CA GLU A 119 -1.81 1.86 -7.45
C GLU A 119 -0.58 2.77 -7.38
N LEU A 120 0.44 2.42 -6.59
CA LEU A 120 1.73 3.14 -6.61
C LEU A 120 2.41 3.03 -7.98
N THR A 121 2.48 1.83 -8.59
CA THR A 121 3.12 1.66 -9.91
C THR A 121 2.37 2.41 -10.99
N ARG A 122 1.03 2.38 -10.97
CA ARG A 122 0.18 3.14 -11.90
C ARG A 122 0.40 4.64 -11.77
N HIS A 123 0.50 5.18 -10.56
CA HIS A 123 0.80 6.61 -10.38
C HIS A 123 2.19 6.96 -10.90
N ALA A 124 3.18 6.07 -10.71
CA ALA A 124 4.54 6.28 -11.20
C ALA A 124 4.59 6.36 -12.74
N GLN A 125 3.87 5.48 -13.43
CA GLN A 125 3.77 5.47 -14.90
C GLN A 125 3.11 6.74 -15.47
N ASN A 126 2.20 7.36 -14.72
CA ASN A 126 1.44 8.53 -15.15
C ASN A 126 1.98 9.86 -14.60
N SER A 127 3.12 9.83 -13.91
CA SER A 127 3.72 11.00 -13.26
C SER A 127 5.16 11.21 -13.70
N LYS A 128 5.65 12.46 -13.58
CA LYS A 128 7.09 12.72 -13.67
C LYS A 128 7.78 12.21 -12.40
N VAL A 129 8.59 11.16 -12.54
CA VAL A 129 9.43 10.58 -11.50
C VAL A 129 10.91 10.73 -11.87
N PRO A 130 11.83 10.79 -10.88
CA PRO A 130 13.26 10.86 -11.18
C PRO A 130 13.70 9.61 -11.94
N GLN A 131 14.63 9.78 -12.88
CA GLN A 131 15.29 8.66 -13.54
C GLN A 131 16.50 8.26 -12.70
N ILE A 132 16.60 6.97 -12.37
CA ILE A 132 17.63 6.44 -11.46
C ILE A 132 18.27 5.18 -12.02
N ASP A 133 19.55 5.03 -11.73
CA ASP A 133 20.34 3.84 -12.01
C ASP A 133 20.23 2.85 -10.83
N SER A 134 19.10 2.16 -10.71
CA SER A 134 18.80 1.27 -9.57
C SER A 134 18.11 -0.03 -10.01
N ASP A 135 18.16 -1.03 -9.13
CA ASP A 135 17.64 -2.38 -9.38
C ASP A 135 16.31 -2.61 -8.65
N PHE A 136 15.32 -3.15 -9.36
CA PHE A 136 13.97 -3.42 -8.87
C PHE A 136 13.74 -4.93 -8.85
N VAL A 137 13.40 -5.47 -7.68
CA VAL A 137 13.35 -6.93 -7.45
C VAL A 137 12.10 -7.39 -6.71
N PRO A 138 11.56 -8.58 -7.01
CA PRO A 138 10.51 -9.22 -6.23
C PRO A 138 10.97 -9.55 -4.81
N LEU A 139 10.18 -9.18 -3.80
CA LEU A 139 10.40 -9.60 -2.41
C LEU A 139 9.92 -11.01 -2.10
N ASP A 140 8.99 -11.51 -2.91
CA ASP A 140 8.39 -12.83 -2.76
C ASP A 140 8.37 -13.56 -4.11
N GLY A 141 7.99 -14.83 -4.12
CA GLY A 141 7.69 -15.57 -5.34
C GLY A 141 6.41 -15.08 -6.03
N GLY A 142 6.16 -15.62 -7.23
CA GLY A 142 4.95 -15.33 -8.00
C GLY A 142 3.70 -15.94 -7.35
N PRO A 143 2.65 -15.16 -7.08
CA PRO A 143 1.34 -15.71 -6.69
C PRO A 143 0.71 -16.50 -7.85
N GLU A 144 0.01 -17.60 -7.55
CA GLU A 144 -0.54 -18.50 -8.57
C GLU A 144 -1.85 -17.98 -9.17
N ASN A 145 -2.81 -17.61 -8.32
CA ASN A 145 -4.16 -17.22 -8.73
C ASN A 145 -4.40 -15.74 -8.49
N ILE A 146 -3.75 -14.89 -9.29
CA ILE A 146 -3.99 -13.44 -9.29
C ILE A 146 -3.98 -12.90 -10.71
N ASP A 147 -4.68 -11.78 -10.93
CA ASP A 147 -4.60 -11.04 -12.18
C ASP A 147 -3.14 -10.66 -12.48
N SER A 148 -2.73 -10.82 -13.74
CA SER A 148 -1.34 -10.58 -14.19
C SER A 148 -0.85 -9.17 -13.87
N GLU A 149 -1.77 -8.21 -13.78
CA GLU A 149 -1.49 -6.82 -13.43
C GLU A 149 -1.05 -6.62 -11.97
N LEU A 150 -1.40 -7.55 -11.09
CA LEU A 150 -1.05 -7.54 -9.67
C LEU A 150 0.15 -8.43 -9.34
N HIS A 151 0.63 -9.20 -10.32
CA HIS A 151 1.76 -10.12 -10.16
C HIS A 151 3.05 -9.36 -9.86
N VAL A 152 3.88 -9.90 -8.96
CA VAL A 152 5.09 -9.20 -8.46
C VAL A 152 6.06 -8.79 -9.58
N ASN A 153 6.30 -9.66 -10.56
CA ASN A 153 7.15 -9.35 -11.72
C ASN A 153 6.59 -8.19 -12.55
N THR A 154 5.28 -8.15 -12.78
CA THR A 154 4.62 -7.05 -13.52
C THR A 154 4.82 -5.73 -12.79
N LEU A 155 4.57 -5.71 -11.48
CA LEU A 155 4.73 -4.49 -10.67
C LEU A 155 6.19 -4.03 -10.62
N CYS A 156 7.15 -4.95 -10.48
CA CYS A 156 8.57 -4.62 -10.54
C CYS A 156 8.95 -4.02 -11.90
N TYR A 157 8.48 -4.62 -12.99
CA TYR A 157 8.74 -4.14 -14.35
C TYR A 157 8.19 -2.74 -14.58
N GLU A 158 6.92 -2.53 -14.21
CA GLU A 158 6.25 -1.25 -14.39
C GLU A 158 6.93 -0.12 -13.61
N LEU A 159 7.28 -0.38 -12.34
CA LEU A 159 7.93 0.62 -11.51
C LEU A 159 9.36 0.89 -11.98
N ALA A 160 10.13 -0.14 -12.32
CA ALA A 160 11.47 0.01 -12.87
C ALA A 160 11.44 0.86 -14.14
N ARG A 161 10.53 0.56 -15.06
CA ARG A 161 10.36 1.30 -16.31
C ARG A 161 9.99 2.77 -16.06
N ALA A 162 9.10 3.06 -15.10
CA ALA A 162 8.75 4.44 -14.76
C ALA A 162 9.96 5.24 -14.25
N PHE A 163 10.79 4.62 -13.39
CA PHE A 163 11.97 5.23 -12.79
C PHE A 163 13.25 5.09 -13.65
N GLY A 164 13.19 4.49 -14.84
CA GLY A 164 14.36 4.28 -15.70
C GLY A 164 15.38 3.26 -15.17
N GLY A 165 14.98 2.42 -14.20
CA GLY A 165 15.84 1.41 -13.58
C GLY A 165 15.79 0.04 -14.26
N ARG A 166 16.51 -0.93 -13.68
CA ARG A 166 16.54 -2.34 -14.13
C ARG A 166 15.57 -3.19 -13.34
N CYS A 167 14.86 -4.08 -14.00
CA CYS A 167 14.02 -5.07 -13.35
C CYS A 167 14.64 -6.47 -13.42
N HIS A 168 14.58 -7.23 -12.33
CA HIS A 168 14.97 -8.65 -12.29
C HIS A 168 13.76 -9.50 -11.91
N TYR A 169 13.40 -10.47 -12.74
CA TYR A 169 12.25 -11.34 -12.47
C TYR A 169 12.62 -12.51 -11.58
N ILE A 170 11.65 -12.95 -10.79
CA ILE A 170 11.68 -14.24 -10.11
C ILE A 170 10.91 -15.28 -10.91
N TYR A 171 11.48 -16.47 -11.07
CA TYR A 171 10.87 -17.63 -11.73
C TYR A 171 10.53 -18.73 -10.73
N ALA A 172 10.10 -18.32 -9.54
CA ALA A 172 9.69 -19.21 -8.46
C ALA A 172 8.29 -18.82 -7.99
N PRO A 173 7.40 -19.79 -7.73
CA PRO A 173 6.14 -19.51 -7.06
C PRO A 173 6.39 -19.11 -5.60
N VAL A 174 5.44 -18.37 -5.04
CA VAL A 174 5.46 -17.97 -3.61
C VAL A 174 5.33 -19.17 -2.66
N ILE A 175 4.50 -20.12 -3.05
CA ILE A 175 4.21 -21.35 -2.30
C ILE A 175 4.56 -22.53 -3.22
N THR A 176 5.09 -23.59 -2.63
CA THR A 176 5.34 -24.85 -3.33
C THR A 176 4.57 -25.97 -2.64
N ARG A 177 4.19 -26.99 -3.41
CA ARG A 177 3.41 -28.12 -2.90
C ARG A 177 4.20 -29.00 -1.94
N THR A 178 5.52 -29.12 -2.13
CA THR A 178 6.36 -30.03 -1.35
C THR A 178 7.75 -29.44 -1.07
N ALA A 179 8.39 -29.92 0.01
CA ALA A 179 9.74 -29.53 0.42
C ALA A 179 10.78 -29.75 -0.68
N GLU A 180 10.63 -30.84 -1.43
CA GLU A 180 11.51 -31.23 -2.53
C GLU A 180 11.48 -30.19 -3.65
N ILE A 181 10.28 -29.71 -4.04
CA ILE A 181 10.12 -28.69 -5.08
C ILE A 181 10.79 -27.38 -4.66
N ARG A 182 10.54 -26.92 -3.42
CA ARG A 182 11.24 -25.74 -2.89
C ARG A 182 12.74 -25.92 -2.91
N ASN A 183 13.24 -27.07 -2.45
CA ASN A 183 14.67 -27.31 -2.33
C ASN A 183 15.36 -27.30 -3.70
N ALA A 184 14.69 -27.78 -4.75
CA ALA A 184 15.16 -27.64 -6.12
C ALA A 184 15.16 -26.17 -6.59
N ILE A 185 14.07 -25.44 -6.33
CA ILE A 185 13.95 -24.02 -6.74
C ILE A 185 14.98 -23.13 -6.05
N VAL A 186 15.25 -23.34 -4.75
CA VAL A 186 16.22 -22.50 -4.01
C VAL A 186 17.66 -22.66 -4.50
N GLN A 187 17.95 -23.75 -5.22
CA GLN A 187 19.25 -24.04 -5.81
C GLN A 187 19.35 -23.54 -7.26
N ASP A 188 18.26 -23.04 -7.84
CA ASP A 188 18.28 -22.46 -9.19
C ASP A 188 18.97 -21.10 -9.19
N ALA A 189 19.77 -20.86 -10.24
CA ALA A 189 20.57 -19.63 -10.38
C ALA A 189 19.71 -18.35 -10.40
N ASN A 190 18.48 -18.40 -10.92
CA ASN A 190 17.57 -17.24 -10.84
C ASN A 190 17.22 -16.92 -9.39
N TYR A 191 16.87 -17.95 -8.61
CA TYR A 191 16.49 -17.75 -7.21
C TYR A 191 17.68 -17.23 -6.39
N GLU A 192 18.88 -17.79 -6.58
CA GLU A 192 20.09 -17.33 -5.92
C GLU A 192 20.37 -15.86 -6.22
N LYS A 193 20.33 -15.46 -7.50
CA LYS A 193 20.52 -14.06 -7.92
C LYS A 193 19.51 -13.11 -7.27
N ILE A 194 18.23 -13.47 -7.24
CA ILE A 194 17.20 -12.66 -6.57
C ILE A 194 17.43 -12.63 -5.05
N SER A 195 17.87 -13.75 -4.45
CA SER A 195 18.26 -13.83 -3.05
C SER A 195 19.37 -12.84 -2.71
N ASP A 196 20.39 -12.72 -3.57
CA ASP A 196 21.50 -11.80 -3.37
C ASP A 196 21.06 -10.34 -3.37
N PHE A 197 20.18 -9.96 -4.30
CA PHE A 197 19.56 -8.62 -4.27
C PHE A 197 18.79 -8.38 -2.97
N ARG A 198 18.00 -9.36 -2.51
CA ARG A 198 17.23 -9.25 -1.26
C ARG A 198 18.14 -9.06 -0.02
N THR A 199 19.39 -9.52 -0.05
CA THR A 199 20.34 -9.26 1.06
C THR A 199 20.86 -7.82 1.09
N LYS A 200 20.78 -7.10 -0.03
CA LYS A 200 21.28 -5.73 -0.22
C LYS A 200 20.13 -4.72 -0.34
N LEU A 201 18.95 -5.09 0.15
CA LEU A 201 17.71 -4.33 -0.05
C LEU A 201 17.77 -2.97 0.67
N ASP A 202 17.63 -1.88 -0.08
CA ASP A 202 17.59 -0.53 0.48
C ASP A 202 16.16 -0.12 0.84
N ILE A 203 15.23 -0.35 -0.08
CA ILE A 203 13.82 0.06 0.05
C ILE A 203 12.93 -1.14 -0.22
N GLY A 204 12.07 -1.50 0.73
CA GLY A 204 11.00 -2.49 0.54
C GLY A 204 9.62 -1.84 0.46
N LEU A 205 8.90 -2.05 -0.64
CA LEU A 205 7.50 -1.63 -0.82
C LEU A 205 6.58 -2.82 -0.59
N VAL A 206 5.84 -2.83 0.52
CA VAL A 206 5.06 -4.00 0.95
C VAL A 206 3.59 -3.66 1.22
N GLY A 207 2.69 -4.53 0.78
CA GLY A 207 1.31 -4.52 1.24
C GLY A 207 1.19 -5.18 2.62
N ILE A 208 0.22 -4.73 3.42
CA ILE A 208 -0.18 -5.44 4.63
C ILE A 208 -1.54 -6.11 4.42
N GLY A 209 -1.53 -7.44 4.33
CA GLY A 209 -2.72 -8.27 4.23
C GLY A 209 -3.36 -8.54 5.59
N ALA A 210 -4.63 -8.94 5.57
CA ALA A 210 -5.30 -9.52 6.73
C ALA A 210 -6.01 -10.81 6.31
N PRO A 211 -5.77 -11.95 6.99
CA PRO A 211 -6.26 -13.27 6.54
C PRO A 211 -7.76 -13.49 6.77
N VAL A 212 -8.47 -12.52 7.33
CA VAL A 212 -9.81 -12.72 7.94
C VAL A 212 -10.94 -12.97 6.92
N LYS A 213 -10.66 -13.00 5.61
CA LYS A 213 -11.64 -13.32 4.56
C LYS A 213 -11.02 -14.17 3.46
N SER A 214 -11.80 -15.12 2.93
CA SER A 214 -11.41 -16.01 1.83
C SER A 214 -10.87 -15.28 0.61
N SER A 215 -11.42 -14.10 0.30
CA SER A 215 -10.97 -13.22 -0.80
C SER A 215 -9.50 -12.77 -0.69
N ASN A 216 -8.93 -12.75 0.52
CA ASN A 216 -7.56 -12.27 0.76
C ASN A 216 -6.52 -13.39 0.67
N LEU A 217 -6.97 -14.64 0.46
CA LEU A 217 -6.15 -15.84 0.39
C LEU A 217 -6.28 -16.56 -0.96
N VAL A 218 -7.02 -15.95 -1.91
CA VAL A 218 -7.22 -16.45 -3.29
C VAL A 218 -5.91 -16.65 -4.02
N TRP A 219 -4.90 -15.82 -3.74
CA TRP A 219 -3.56 -15.92 -4.30
C TRP A 219 -2.84 -17.24 -3.99
N MET A 220 -3.27 -17.96 -2.93
CA MET A 220 -2.75 -19.28 -2.57
C MET A 220 -3.39 -20.42 -3.37
N GLY A 221 -4.26 -20.11 -4.34
CA GLY A 221 -4.92 -21.09 -5.18
C GLY A 221 -5.65 -22.18 -4.38
N GLU A 222 -5.37 -23.44 -4.70
CA GLU A 222 -6.02 -24.60 -4.07
C GLU A 222 -5.75 -24.70 -2.56
N PHE A 223 -4.65 -24.12 -2.06
CA PHE A 223 -4.33 -24.07 -0.63
C PHE A 223 -5.20 -23.09 0.16
N GLY A 224 -5.92 -22.19 -0.53
CA GLY A 224 -6.70 -21.12 0.08
C GLY A 224 -7.66 -21.60 1.17
N ARG A 225 -8.43 -22.68 0.92
CA ARG A 225 -9.48 -23.14 1.85
C ARG A 225 -8.91 -23.77 3.13
N GLN A 226 -7.90 -24.63 3.01
CA GLN A 226 -7.25 -25.26 4.17
C GLN A 226 -6.42 -24.24 4.96
N ALA A 227 -5.78 -23.31 4.27
CA ALA A 227 -5.02 -22.23 4.89
C ALA A 227 -5.93 -21.28 5.70
N ILE A 228 -7.12 -20.92 5.20
CA ILE A 228 -8.10 -20.10 5.95
C ILE A 228 -8.44 -20.76 7.30
N GLU A 229 -8.79 -22.05 7.29
CA GLU A 229 -9.21 -22.76 8.49
C GLU A 229 -8.05 -22.84 9.51
N SER A 230 -6.85 -23.17 9.05
CA SER A 230 -5.65 -23.21 9.90
C SER A 230 -5.28 -21.83 10.46
N LEU A 231 -5.27 -20.79 9.61
CA LEU A 231 -4.92 -19.42 10.01
C LEU A 231 -5.92 -18.82 10.99
N SER A 232 -7.21 -19.18 10.89
CA SER A 232 -8.24 -18.74 11.82
C SER A 232 -8.02 -19.26 13.25
N ARG A 233 -7.40 -20.44 13.40
CA ARG A 233 -7.12 -21.09 14.69
C ARG A 233 -5.82 -20.64 15.34
N THR A 234 -4.93 -19.96 14.61
CA THR A 234 -3.57 -19.62 15.07
C THR A 234 -3.46 -18.19 15.63
N GLY A 235 -4.56 -17.44 15.71
CA GLY A 235 -4.56 -16.06 16.20
C GLY A 235 -3.86 -15.09 15.26
N THR A 236 -3.72 -15.46 13.99
CA THR A 236 -3.11 -14.61 12.96
C THR A 236 -3.97 -13.36 12.72
N VAL A 237 -3.33 -12.19 12.72
CA VAL A 237 -4.00 -10.90 12.51
C VAL A 237 -3.63 -10.22 11.19
N GLY A 238 -2.51 -10.63 10.57
CA GLY A 238 -2.05 -10.05 9.32
C GLY A 238 -0.98 -10.89 8.62
N GLU A 239 -0.62 -10.46 7.40
CA GLU A 239 0.51 -10.99 6.65
C GLU A 239 1.26 -9.88 5.91
N ILE A 240 2.57 -10.08 5.73
CA ILE A 240 3.42 -9.26 4.87
C ILE A 240 4.30 -10.23 4.08
N CYS A 241 4.27 -10.16 2.75
CA CYS A 241 5.04 -11.04 1.86
C CYS A 241 4.89 -12.51 2.25
N SER A 242 3.64 -12.94 2.46
CA SER A 242 3.30 -14.32 2.80
C SER A 242 3.81 -14.78 4.16
N VAL A 243 4.29 -13.86 5.00
CA VAL A 243 4.67 -14.11 6.40
C VAL A 243 3.54 -13.64 7.30
N PHE A 244 2.89 -14.60 7.96
CA PHE A 244 1.78 -14.37 8.88
C PHE A 244 2.27 -13.99 10.27
N TYR A 245 1.54 -13.11 10.95
CA TYR A 245 1.87 -12.70 12.31
C TYR A 245 0.66 -12.59 13.24
N ASP A 246 0.91 -12.82 14.54
CA ASP A 246 -0.07 -12.69 15.62
C ASP A 246 -0.23 -11.23 16.09
N LYS A 247 -1.16 -10.98 17.01
CA LYS A 247 -1.41 -9.64 17.58
C LYS A 247 -0.22 -8.98 18.28
N ASN A 248 0.82 -9.75 18.62
CA ASN A 248 2.05 -9.27 19.22
C ASN A 248 3.16 -9.06 18.18
N GLY A 249 2.83 -9.26 16.89
CA GLY A 249 3.75 -9.22 15.76
C GLY A 249 4.61 -10.47 15.62
N ARG A 250 4.41 -11.53 16.42
CA ARG A 250 5.21 -12.75 16.31
C ARG A 250 4.78 -13.53 15.08
N GLU A 251 5.76 -14.03 14.34
CA GLU A 251 5.50 -14.88 13.20
C GLU A 251 4.70 -16.12 13.63
N VAL A 252 3.66 -16.42 12.85
CA VAL A 252 2.85 -17.62 13.01
C VAL A 252 3.37 -18.68 12.05
N LYS A 253 3.90 -19.78 12.57
CA LYS A 253 4.30 -20.94 11.77
C LYS A 253 3.06 -21.68 11.30
N THR A 254 3.07 -22.06 10.03
CA THR A 254 1.96 -22.71 9.34
C THR A 254 2.49 -23.90 8.55
N SER A 255 1.77 -25.01 8.58
CA SER A 255 2.18 -26.28 7.97
C SER A 255 2.13 -26.30 6.45
N PHE A 256 1.49 -25.30 5.83
CA PHE A 256 1.25 -25.22 4.39
C PHE A 256 2.34 -24.45 3.63
N PHE A 257 3.34 -23.89 4.34
CA PHE A 257 4.32 -23.00 3.75
C PHE A 257 5.65 -23.69 3.60
N VAL A 258 5.79 -24.38 2.48
CA VAL A 258 7.11 -24.63 1.92
C VAL A 258 7.48 -23.40 1.07
N GLY A 259 7.58 -22.25 1.74
CA GLY A 259 7.88 -20.97 1.11
C GLY A 259 9.35 -20.87 0.70
N VAL A 260 9.60 -20.36 -0.50
CA VAL A 260 10.94 -20.10 -1.02
C VAL A 260 11.44 -18.80 -0.36
N ARG A 261 11.94 -18.93 0.89
CA ARG A 261 11.92 -17.85 1.90
C ARG A 261 13.30 -17.35 2.31
N LYS A 262 13.41 -16.03 2.53
CA LYS A 262 14.32 -15.38 3.51
C LYS A 262 13.57 -14.23 4.21
N SER A 263 13.95 -13.89 5.44
CA SER A 263 13.43 -12.71 6.14
C SER A 263 13.77 -11.44 5.35
N ILE A 264 12.78 -10.56 5.13
CA ILE A 264 13.02 -9.27 4.48
C ILE A 264 13.70 -8.34 5.48
N ARG A 265 14.94 -7.97 5.17
CA ARG A 265 15.67 -6.90 5.86
C ARG A 265 15.97 -5.83 4.83
N ALA A 266 15.49 -4.63 5.10
CA ALA A 266 15.77 -3.46 4.28
C ALA A 266 16.22 -2.31 5.17
N ASN A 267 16.98 -1.37 4.61
CA ASN A 267 17.26 -0.11 5.31
C ASN A 267 15.95 0.63 5.61
N ARG A 268 15.00 0.62 4.66
CA ARG A 268 13.69 1.27 4.72
C ARG A 268 12.56 0.37 4.26
N ILE A 269 11.46 0.31 5.00
CA ILE A 269 10.25 -0.44 4.60
C ILE A 269 9.04 0.49 4.59
N PHE A 270 8.36 0.52 3.44
CA PHE A 270 7.14 1.28 3.20
C PHE A 270 5.99 0.30 3.14
N ALA A 271 5.11 0.38 4.13
CA ALA A 271 4.02 -0.55 4.29
C ALA A 271 2.67 0.12 4.00
N PHE A 272 1.86 -0.51 3.15
CA PHE A 272 0.54 -0.02 2.73
C PHE A 272 -0.57 -0.86 3.36
N GLY A 273 -1.41 -0.26 4.22
CA GLY A 273 -2.44 -1.01 4.94
C GLY A 273 -3.71 -0.21 5.27
N GLU A 274 -4.87 -0.66 4.80
CA GLU A 274 -6.18 0.03 4.94
C GLU A 274 -6.80 0.04 6.35
N SER A 275 -6.06 -0.35 7.39
CA SER A 275 -6.61 -0.38 8.76
C SER A 275 -5.51 -0.35 9.79
N ALA A 276 -5.68 0.48 10.82
CA ALA A 276 -4.80 0.51 11.99
C ALA A 276 -4.61 -0.87 12.66
N ARG A 277 -5.59 -1.78 12.55
CA ARG A 277 -5.44 -3.16 13.07
C ARG A 277 -4.40 -3.99 12.31
N LYS A 278 -4.14 -3.65 11.04
CA LYS A 278 -3.13 -4.31 10.21
C LYS A 278 -1.70 -3.85 10.57
N ILE A 279 -1.54 -2.65 11.13
CA ILE A 279 -0.25 -1.97 11.38
C ILE A 279 0.51 -2.52 12.60
N LEU A 280 -0.06 -3.47 13.35
CA LEU A 280 0.46 -3.91 14.65
C LEU A 280 1.77 -4.74 14.63
N CYS A 281 2.50 -4.79 13.52
CA CYS A 281 3.69 -5.64 13.42
C CYS A 281 4.92 -4.99 14.08
N ARG A 282 5.36 -5.54 15.22
CA ARG A 282 6.61 -5.17 15.92
C ARG A 282 7.87 -5.91 15.44
N ASN A 283 7.75 -6.98 14.65
CA ASN A 283 8.87 -7.91 14.39
C ASN A 283 9.46 -7.88 12.99
N VAL A 284 9.23 -6.84 12.20
CA VAL A 284 10.11 -6.63 11.06
C VAL A 284 11.35 -5.90 11.59
N SER A 285 12.44 -6.66 11.69
CA SER A 285 13.76 -6.24 12.18
C SER A 285 14.38 -5.21 11.24
N THR A 286 13.88 -3.98 11.19
CA THR A 286 14.50 -2.86 10.48
C THR A 286 14.32 -1.55 11.24
N SER A 287 15.27 -0.63 11.07
CA SER A 287 15.34 0.65 11.78
C SER A 287 14.40 1.73 11.25
N GLU A 288 13.68 1.51 10.13
CA GLU A 288 12.89 2.56 9.46
C GLU A 288 11.57 2.03 8.86
N PHE A 289 10.51 2.00 9.69
CA PHE A 289 9.15 1.70 9.25
C PHE A 289 8.37 2.96 8.89
N ARG A 290 7.70 2.94 7.74
CA ARG A 290 6.76 4.00 7.34
C ARG A 290 5.45 3.39 6.89
N VAL A 291 4.34 3.90 7.43
CA VAL A 291 3.04 3.26 7.29
C VAL A 291 2.01 4.20 6.69
N TYR A 292 1.35 3.70 5.65
CA TYR A 292 0.19 4.33 5.01
C TYR A 292 -1.08 3.64 5.49
N ALA A 293 -1.97 4.40 6.13
CA ALA A 293 -3.16 3.82 6.73
C ALA A 293 -4.46 4.60 6.57
N GLU A 294 -5.55 3.84 6.45
CA GLU A 294 -6.91 4.35 6.55
C GLU A 294 -7.50 4.00 7.93
N LEU A 295 -8.16 4.96 8.59
CA LEU A 295 -8.86 4.74 9.85
C LEU A 295 -10.32 4.32 9.64
N ARG A 296 -10.64 3.05 9.92
CA ARG A 296 -12.05 2.61 10.05
C ARG A 296 -12.58 2.88 11.47
N ARG A 297 -13.79 3.46 11.53
CA ARG A 297 -14.63 3.78 12.71
C ARG A 297 -14.26 2.93 13.94
N HIS A 298 -13.47 3.50 14.86
CA HIS A 298 -13.45 3.32 16.33
C HIS A 298 -12.12 3.83 16.91
N ILE A 299 -11.75 5.07 16.61
CA ILE A 299 -10.87 5.85 17.50
C ILE A 299 -11.60 7.17 17.70
N ARG A 300 -12.52 7.21 18.67
CA ARG A 300 -12.95 8.48 19.23
C ARG A 300 -11.73 9.07 19.92
N ALA A 301 -11.45 10.34 19.68
CA ALA A 301 -10.39 11.12 20.33
C ALA A 301 -10.50 11.19 21.88
N ASN A 302 -11.45 10.48 22.50
CA ASN A 302 -11.63 10.41 23.95
C ASN A 302 -11.82 9.00 24.53
N ASN A 303 -11.70 7.93 23.73
CA ASN A 303 -11.70 6.58 24.29
C ASN A 303 -10.34 5.92 24.07
N ALA A 304 -9.56 5.95 25.15
CA ALA A 304 -8.65 4.90 25.53
C ALA A 304 -9.06 3.57 24.86
N CYS A 305 -8.23 3.11 23.93
CA CYS A 305 -8.25 1.71 23.54
C CYS A 305 -8.07 0.91 24.85
N ASP A 306 -8.95 -0.04 25.16
CA ASP A 306 -8.94 -0.89 26.37
C ASP A 306 -7.66 -1.75 26.58
N VAL A 307 -6.57 -1.38 25.91
CA VAL A 307 -5.19 -1.75 26.21
C VAL A 307 -4.49 -0.65 27.03
N CYS A 308 -5.19 0.44 27.41
CA CYS A 308 -4.67 1.60 28.16
C CYS A 308 -4.52 1.35 29.67
N SER A 309 -4.86 0.19 30.20
CA SER A 309 -4.74 -0.11 31.63
C SER A 309 -3.59 -1.07 31.93
N ARG A 310 -2.36 -0.65 31.66
CA ARG A 310 -1.16 -1.11 32.42
C ARG A 310 0.00 -0.14 32.17
N ARG A 311 0.10 0.83 33.08
CA ARG A 311 1.33 1.63 33.30
C ARG A 311 2.53 0.68 33.44
N PRO A 312 3.75 1.09 33.06
CA PRO A 312 4.95 0.35 33.38
C PRO A 312 5.20 0.48 34.89
N LYS A 313 4.66 -0.44 35.70
CA LYS A 313 5.15 -0.61 37.07
C LYS A 313 6.42 -1.46 36.99
N LYS A 314 7.52 -0.77 37.27
CA LYS A 314 8.84 -1.26 37.67
C LYS A 314 8.78 -2.70 38.21
N PHE A 315 9.42 -3.63 37.51
CA PHE A 315 10.07 -4.77 38.17
C PHE A 315 11.52 -4.34 38.43
N PHE A 316 11.74 -3.75 39.60
CA PHE A 316 12.92 -4.08 40.40
C PHE A 316 12.41 -4.96 41.55
N ARG A 317 13.21 -5.98 41.86
CA ARG A 317 13.10 -6.99 42.92
C ARG A 317 12.61 -6.39 44.26
N THR A 318 11.94 -7.10 45.17
CA THR A 318 12.31 -8.37 45.82
C THR A 318 11.09 -9.00 46.50
N TRP A 319 11.26 -10.28 46.82
CA TRP A 319 10.57 -11.03 47.86
C TRP A 319 10.40 -10.22 49.16
N ASP A 320 9.25 -10.31 49.83
CA ASP A 320 9.23 -10.82 51.21
C ASP A 320 7.81 -11.13 51.73
N THR A 321 7.73 -12.35 52.27
CA THR A 321 6.91 -12.86 53.38
C THR A 321 5.39 -12.66 53.46
N SER A 322 4.74 -13.84 53.53
CA SER A 322 3.50 -14.23 54.23
C SER A 322 2.29 -14.49 53.35
#